data_AF-A0A1M5U070-F1
#
_entry.id   AF-A0A1M5U070-F1
#
_cell.length_a   1.000
_cell.length_b   1.000
_cell.length_c   1.000
_cell.angle_alpha   90.00
_cell.angle_beta   90.00
_cell.angle_gamma   90.00
#
_symmetry.space_group_name_H-M   'P 1'
#
loop_
_entity.id
_entity.type
_entity.pdbx_description
1 polymer ?
#
loop_
_entity_poly.entity_id
_entity_poly.type
_entity_poly.pdbx_seq_one_letter_code
_entity_poly.pdbx_strand_id
1 'polypeptide(L)'
;MKIKLDNIEFVSFSDGICDIYTEDDEEIKTYKYKNLCFSDRVLGFKRAYAAAAAQVKINAVIRIPKVPGIDNHDTVEIKDKGKYNIEMIQVINDTNPPSIDLTLRQLEMSR
;
A
#
# COMPACT_ATOMS: atom_id res chain seq x y z
N MET A 1 -8.67 -31.80 -19.18
CA MET A 1 -7.67 -30.73 -19.39
C MET A 1 -7.40 -30.09 -18.04
N LYS A 2 -6.27 -30.37 -17.39
CA LYS A 2 -5.87 -29.63 -16.18
C LYS A 2 -5.25 -28.33 -16.66
N ILE A 3 -5.96 -27.22 -16.47
CA ILE A 3 -5.40 -25.89 -16.69
C ILE A 3 -4.25 -25.76 -15.68
N LYS A 4 -3.00 -25.75 -16.14
CA LYS A 4 -1.87 -25.34 -15.30
C LYS A 4 -2.05 -23.85 -15.07
N LEU A 5 -2.45 -23.47 -13.86
CA LEU A 5 -2.36 -22.09 -13.41
C LEU A 5 -0.87 -21.83 -13.17
N ASP A 6 -0.27 -20.98 -13.99
CA ASP A 6 1.12 -20.57 -13.77
C ASP A 6 1.23 -19.85 -12.41
N ASN A 7 2.07 -20.37 -11.50
CA ASN A 7 2.61 -19.75 -10.29
C ASN A 7 1.75 -18.67 -9.59
N ILE A 8 0.47 -18.94 -9.29
CA ILE A 8 -0.35 -18.00 -8.53
C ILE A 8 -0.06 -18.16 -7.03
N GLU A 9 0.42 -17.09 -6.39
CA GLU A 9 0.70 -17.03 -4.94
C GLU A 9 -0.57 -16.68 -4.16
N PHE A 10 -0.90 -17.43 -3.11
CA PHE A 10 -1.97 -17.05 -2.20
C PHE A 10 -1.47 -16.00 -1.20
N VAL A 11 -2.25 -14.91 -1.02
CA VAL A 11 -1.94 -13.83 -0.07
C VAL A 11 -3.10 -13.67 0.90
N SER A 12 -2.81 -13.70 2.21
CA SER A 12 -3.81 -13.62 3.28
C SER A 12 -4.13 -12.21 3.77
N PHE A 13 -3.24 -11.24 3.54
CA PHE A 13 -3.36 -9.85 4.03
C PHE A 13 -3.53 -9.77 5.55
N SER A 14 -2.77 -10.56 6.31
CA SER A 14 -2.99 -10.75 7.75
C SER A 14 -2.10 -9.91 8.66
N ASP A 15 -1.29 -9.00 8.13
CA ASP A 15 -0.26 -8.29 8.92
C ASP A 15 -0.80 -7.04 9.61
N GLY A 16 -1.92 -6.50 9.13
CA GLY A 16 -2.59 -5.38 9.78
C GLY A 16 -3.78 -4.85 9.02
N ILE A 17 -4.30 -3.72 9.50
CA ILE A 17 -5.40 -2.97 8.89
C ILE A 17 -4.98 -1.52 8.60
N CYS A 18 -5.50 -0.99 7.50
CA CYS A 18 -5.31 0.41 7.12
C CYS A 18 -6.62 1.04 6.63
N ASP A 19 -6.71 2.35 6.80
CA ASP A 19 -7.73 3.19 6.18
C ASP A 19 -7.13 3.92 4.98
N ILE A 20 -7.94 4.11 3.93
CA ILE A 20 -7.55 4.84 2.72
C ILE A 20 -8.58 5.93 2.47
N TYR A 21 -8.12 7.17 2.40
CA TYR A 21 -8.97 8.35 2.29
C TYR A 21 -8.27 9.48 1.55
N THR A 22 -9.05 10.42 1.04
CA THR A 22 -8.56 11.75 0.65
C THR A 22 -8.79 12.73 1.81
N GLU A 23 -7.85 13.63 2.04
CA GLU A 23 -7.93 14.71 3.03
C GLU A 23 -7.93 16.02 2.24
N ASP A 24 -8.88 16.91 2.51
CA ASP A 24 -8.91 18.25 1.91
C ASP A 24 -8.14 19.27 2.77
N ASP A 25 -8.09 20.52 2.30
CA ASP A 25 -7.42 21.62 3.01
C ASP A 25 -8.05 21.93 4.38
N GLU A 26 -9.27 21.46 4.64
CA GLU A 26 -10.00 21.61 5.91
C GLU A 26 -9.82 20.38 6.84
N GLU A 27 -8.91 19.46 6.50
CA GLU A 27 -8.63 18.21 7.21
C GLU A 27 -9.84 17.25 7.28
N ILE A 28 -10.81 17.40 6.37
CA ILE A 28 -11.99 16.53 6.29
C ILE A 28 -11.61 15.26 5.51
N LYS A 29 -11.68 14.12 6.20
CA LYS A 29 -11.38 12.80 5.62
C LYS A 29 -12.57 12.24 4.85
N THR A 30 -12.41 12.06 3.54
CA THR A 30 -13.34 11.30 2.70
C THR A 30 -12.81 9.89 2.50
N TYR A 31 -13.37 8.94 3.24
CA TYR A 31 -12.91 7.55 3.25
C TYR A 31 -13.34 6.79 1.99
N LYS A 32 -12.36 6.24 1.28
CA LYS A 32 -12.56 5.27 0.19
C LYS A 32 -12.68 3.86 0.75
N TYR A 33 -11.81 3.50 1.70
CA TYR A 33 -11.80 2.21 2.38
C TYR A 33 -11.51 2.37 3.87
N LYS A 34 -12.21 1.58 4.69
CA LYS A 34 -11.99 1.49 6.14
C LYS A 34 -11.66 0.06 6.54
N ASN A 35 -10.70 -0.10 7.45
CA ASN A 35 -10.22 -1.38 7.98
C ASN A 35 -9.82 -2.38 6.89
N LEU A 36 -9.17 -1.91 5.82
CA LEU A 36 -8.69 -2.78 4.77
C LEU A 36 -7.48 -3.56 5.27
N CYS A 37 -7.54 -4.89 5.17
CA CYS A 37 -6.44 -5.74 5.60
C CYS A 37 -5.27 -5.66 4.59
N PHE A 38 -4.03 -5.71 5.09
CA PHE A 38 -2.82 -5.67 4.27
C PHE A 38 -1.77 -6.69 4.71
N SER A 39 -0.81 -6.95 3.83
CA SER A 39 0.43 -7.66 4.15
C SER A 39 1.66 -6.77 3.97
N ASP A 40 2.60 -6.81 4.92
CA ASP A 40 3.87 -6.08 4.81
C ASP A 40 4.74 -6.69 3.69
N ARG A 41 5.43 -5.86 2.92
CA ARG A 41 6.35 -6.30 1.86
C ARG A 41 7.75 -5.76 2.13
N VAL A 42 8.75 -6.62 1.91
CA VAL A 42 10.16 -6.23 2.02
C VAL A 42 10.52 -5.24 0.91
N LEU A 43 11.12 -4.12 1.29
CA LEU A 43 11.77 -3.19 0.36
C LEU A 43 12.89 -3.91 -0.38
N GLY A 44 12.63 -4.35 -1.62
CA GLY A 44 13.68 -4.93 -2.45
C GLY A 44 14.82 -3.94 -2.68
N PHE A 45 16.06 -4.44 -2.76
CA PHE A 45 17.29 -3.64 -2.89
C PHE A 45 17.19 -2.49 -3.89
N LYS A 46 16.61 -2.72 -5.09
CA LYS A 46 16.43 -1.68 -6.12
C LYS A 46 15.64 -0.46 -5.64
N ARG A 47 14.60 -0.64 -4.81
CA ARG A 47 13.78 0.46 -4.29
C ARG A 47 14.49 1.21 -3.17
N ALA A 48 15.26 0.51 -2.34
CA ALA A 48 16.08 1.14 -1.30
C ALA A 48 17.15 2.07 -1.91
N TYR A 49 17.83 1.64 -2.98
CA TYR A 49 18.81 2.47 -3.69
C TYR A 49 18.19 3.67 -4.41
N ALA A 50 17.02 3.50 -5.04
CA ALA A 50 16.31 4.60 -5.70
C ALA A 50 15.82 5.65 -4.69
N ALA A 51 15.31 5.23 -3.53
CA ALA A 51 14.90 6.10 -2.44
C ALA A 51 16.08 6.94 -1.89
N ALA A 52 17.23 6.29 -1.69
CA ALA A 52 18.45 6.95 -1.23
C ALA A 52 18.96 8.01 -2.22
N ALA A 53 18.86 7.74 -3.52
CA ALA A 53 19.25 8.70 -4.55
C ALA A 53 18.29 9.90 -4.65
N ALA A 54 17.02 9.72 -4.33
CA ALA A 54 15.97 10.74 -4.44
C ALA A 54 15.76 11.58 -3.17
N GLN A 55 16.50 11.34 -2.07
CA GLN A 55 16.21 11.87 -0.73
C GLN A 55 14.78 11.59 -0.22
N VAL A 56 14.04 10.70 -0.89
CA VAL A 56 12.67 10.33 -0.51
C VAL A 56 12.76 9.22 0.53
N LYS A 57 12.33 9.51 1.76
CA LYS A 57 12.17 8.50 2.81
C LYS A 57 10.97 7.59 2.48
N ILE A 58 11.19 6.57 1.65
CA ILE A 58 10.23 5.48 1.48
C ILE A 58 10.25 4.65 2.77
N ASN A 59 9.14 4.63 3.49
CA ASN A 59 9.10 4.10 4.85
C ASN A 59 8.36 2.76 4.97
N ALA A 60 7.54 2.39 3.98
CA ALA A 60 6.92 1.07 3.94
C ALA A 60 6.49 0.67 2.52
N VAL A 61 6.32 -0.64 2.31
CA VAL A 61 5.57 -1.19 1.18
C VAL A 61 4.56 -2.16 1.76
N ILE A 62 3.29 -1.99 1.42
CA ILE A 62 2.23 -2.90 1.82
C ILE A 62 1.54 -3.47 0.57
N ARG A 63 1.03 -4.68 0.70
CA ARG A 63 0.19 -5.35 -0.29
C ARG A 63 -1.24 -5.37 0.21
N ILE A 64 -2.18 -4.92 -0.61
CA ILE A 64 -3.61 -4.95 -0.34
C ILE A 64 -4.36 -5.74 -1.42
N PRO A 65 -5.59 -6.23 -1.14
CA PRO A 65 -6.44 -6.74 -2.20
C PRO A 65 -6.65 -5.67 -3.28
N LYS A 66 -6.79 -6.08 -4.54
CA LYS A 66 -7.11 -5.17 -5.63
C LYS A 66 -8.51 -4.60 -5.43
N VAL A 67 -8.56 -3.30 -5.12
CA VAL A 67 -9.80 -2.54 -4.96
C VAL A 67 -9.80 -1.33 -5.91
N PRO A 68 -10.98 -0.90 -6.42
CA PRO A 68 -11.07 0.23 -7.35
C PRO A 68 -10.88 1.59 -6.66
N GLY A 69 -10.56 2.62 -7.44
CA GLY A 69 -10.65 4.02 -6.99
C GLY A 69 -9.54 4.51 -6.06
N ILE A 70 -8.47 3.74 -5.86
CA ILE A 70 -7.26 4.23 -5.17
C ILE A 70 -6.34 4.93 -6.18
N ASP A 71 -5.76 6.06 -5.79
CA ASP A 71 -4.79 6.82 -6.57
C ASP A 71 -3.67 7.41 -5.70
N ASN A 72 -2.69 8.07 -6.31
CA ASN A 72 -1.50 8.57 -5.61
C ASN A 72 -1.77 9.81 -4.73
N HIS A 73 -2.95 10.43 -4.81
CA HIS A 73 -3.35 11.54 -3.95
C HIS A 73 -4.04 11.05 -2.67
N ASP A 74 -4.29 9.75 -2.55
CA ASP A 74 -4.83 9.17 -1.32
C ASP A 74 -3.79 9.11 -0.20
N THR A 75 -4.30 9.25 1.02
CA THR A 75 -3.59 9.00 2.26
C THR A 75 -3.94 7.61 2.77
N VAL A 76 -2.91 6.88 3.21
CA VAL A 76 -3.03 5.59 3.90
C VAL A 76 -2.69 5.80 5.37
N GLU A 77 -3.63 5.51 6.24
CA GLU A 77 -3.42 5.51 7.69
C GLU A 77 -3.36 4.08 8.19
N ILE A 78 -2.18 3.66 8.64
CA ILE A 78 -1.98 2.34 9.22
C ILE A 78 -2.09 2.46 10.73
N LYS A 79 -3.00 1.68 11.31
CA LYS A 79 -3.20 1.65 12.76
C LYS A 79 -1.87 1.37 13.47
N ASP A 80 -1.55 2.18 14.48
CA ASP A 80 -0.33 2.10 15.30
C ASP A 80 1.01 2.35 14.54
N LYS A 81 1.01 2.66 13.23
CA LYS A 81 2.21 3.04 12.46
C LYS A 81 2.19 4.51 11.98
N GLY A 82 1.01 5.06 11.71
CA GLY A 82 0.81 6.47 11.35
C GLY A 82 0.25 6.69 9.94
N LYS A 83 0.36 7.94 9.46
CA LYS A 83 -0.14 8.38 8.16
C LYS A 83 0.95 8.35 7.08
N TYR A 84 0.56 7.97 5.86
CA TYR A 84 1.45 7.83 4.72
C TYR A 84 0.80 8.35 3.44
N ASN A 85 1.60 8.94 2.55
CA ASN A 85 1.21 9.18 1.16
C ASN A 85 1.56 7.98 0.28
N ILE A 86 0.74 7.75 -0.75
CA ILE A 86 1.00 6.74 -1.78
C ILE A 86 1.93 7.33 -2.85
N GLU A 87 3.18 6.87 -2.88
CA GLU A 87 4.16 7.29 -3.89
C GLU A 87 4.00 6.50 -5.19
N MET A 88 3.63 5.21 -5.09
CA MET A 88 3.52 4.33 -6.24
C MET A 88 2.54 3.19 -5.98
N ILE A 89 1.72 2.91 -6.99
CA ILE A 89 0.75 1.82 -7.04
C ILE A 89 1.20 0.81 -8.08
N GLN A 90 1.26 -0.48 -7.74
CA GLN A 90 1.64 -1.54 -8.67
C GLN A 90 0.64 -2.70 -8.59
N VAL A 91 -0.01 -3.01 -9.70
CA VAL A 91 -0.95 -4.14 -9.79
C VAL A 91 -0.18 -5.45 -9.88
N ILE A 92 -0.56 -6.42 -9.06
CA ILE A 92 0.05 -7.75 -8.97
C ILE A 92 -0.99 -8.79 -9.39
N ASN A 93 -0.83 -9.33 -10.59
CA ASN A 93 -1.82 -10.22 -11.22
C ASN A 93 -1.55 -11.72 -11.01
N ASP A 94 -0.39 -12.07 -10.46
CA ASP A 94 0.04 -13.45 -10.14
C ASP A 94 -0.26 -13.82 -8.68
N THR A 95 -1.25 -13.18 -8.08
CA THR A 95 -1.71 -13.46 -6.70
C THR A 95 -3.19 -13.82 -6.67
N ASN A 96 -3.58 -14.62 -5.69
CA ASN A 96 -4.97 -14.92 -5.37
C ASN A 96 -5.28 -14.54 -3.91
N PRO A 97 -6.20 -13.59 -3.67
CA PRO A 97 -6.87 -12.75 -4.67
C PRO A 97 -5.89 -11.78 -5.38
N PRO A 98 -6.27 -11.21 -6.54
CA PRO A 98 -5.49 -10.18 -7.21
C PRO A 98 -5.16 -9.04 -6.25
N SER A 99 -3.94 -8.54 -6.31
CA SER A 99 -3.40 -7.62 -5.30
C SER A 99 -2.85 -6.35 -5.91
N ILE A 100 -2.57 -5.37 -5.05
CA ILE A 100 -1.84 -4.15 -5.38
C ILE A 100 -0.77 -3.94 -4.31
N ASP A 101 0.45 -3.62 -4.75
CA ASP A 101 1.52 -3.14 -3.87
C ASP A 101 1.48 -1.60 -3.85
N LEU A 102 1.41 -1.03 -2.65
CA LEU A 102 1.49 0.39 -2.37
C LEU A 102 2.86 0.71 -1.78
N THR A 103 3.60 1.60 -2.43
CA THR A 103 4.83 2.17 -1.88
C THR A 103 4.47 3.43 -1.10
N LEU A 104 4.82 3.45 0.18
CA LEU A 104 4.36 4.46 1.12
C LEU A 104 5.50 5.36 1.60
N ARG A 105 5.26 6.67 1.60
CA ARG A 105 6.12 7.67 2.24
C ARG A 105 5.42 8.18 3.49
N GLN A 106 6.10 8.11 4.63
CA GLN A 106 5.52 8.56 5.90
C GLN A 106 5.33 10.07 5.88
N LEU A 107 4.15 10.51 6.27
CA LEU A 107 3.88 11.88 6.66
C LEU A 107 4.38 12.07 8.09
N GLU A 108 4.91 13.24 8.45
CA GLU A 108 5.51 13.44 9.76
C GLU A 108 4.57 12.99 10.90
N MET A 109 5.12 12.28 11.89
CA MET A 109 4.39 11.95 13.11
C MET A 109 4.04 13.27 13.80
N SER A 110 2.75 13.61 13.89
CA SER A 110 2.30 14.61 14.87
C SER A 110 2.74 14.11 16.24
N ARG A 111 3.73 14.78 16.81
CA ARG A 111 4.16 14.62 18.20
C ARG A 111 3.13 15.17 19.16
#